data_AF-A0A7C7DEY8-F1
#
_entry.id   AF-A0A7C7DEY8-F1
#
_cell.length_a   1.000
_cell.length_b   1.000
_cell.length_c   1.000
_cell.angle_alpha   90.00
_cell.angle_beta   90.00
_cell.angle_gamma   90.00
#
_symmetry.space_group_name_H-M   'P 1'
#
loop_
_entity.id
_entity.type
_entity.pdbx_description
1 polymer ?
#
loop_
_entity_poly.entity_id
_entity_poly.type
_entity_poly.pdbx_seq_one_letter_code
_entity_poly.pdbx_strand_id
1 'polypeptide(L)'
;MFALQRHKTGQGKERVRAGEVWQDRGLVFTTEIGTHLDPSNVRNRSLYPLLEKAGLPRIRFHDLRHTRATLLLAQGVHPKFVQANSGTTRSE
;
A
#
# COMPACT_ATOMS: atom_id res chain seq x y z
N MET A 1 -12.13 -10.04 -0.13
CA MET A 1 -11.01 -10.39 -1.03
C MET A 1 -11.32 -9.98 -2.48
N PHE A 2 -11.48 -8.69 -2.78
CA PHE A 2 -11.77 -8.22 -4.15
C PHE A 2 -10.74 -7.23 -4.69
N ALA A 3 -10.06 -6.50 -3.80
CA ALA A 3 -9.10 -5.46 -4.20
C ALA A 3 -7.90 -6.03 -4.98
N LEU A 4 -7.28 -7.11 -4.48
CA LEU A 4 -6.10 -7.69 -5.14
C LEU A 4 -6.46 -8.38 -6.47
N GLN A 5 -7.64 -8.99 -6.56
CA GLN A 5 -8.14 -9.59 -7.80
C GLN A 5 -8.40 -8.50 -8.86
N ARG A 6 -9.06 -7.40 -8.47
CA ARG A 6 -9.28 -6.23 -9.33
C ARG A 6 -7.95 -5.63 -9.78
N HIS A 7 -6.99 -5.51 -8.87
CA HIS A 7 -5.64 -5.02 -9.17
C HIS A 7 -4.94 -5.90 -10.20
N LYS A 8 -4.96 -7.23 -10.01
CA LYS A 8 -4.40 -8.19 -10.96
C LYS A 8 -5.02 -8.07 -12.36
N THR A 9 -6.35 -7.92 -12.44
CA THR A 9 -7.03 -7.70 -13.72
C THR A 9 -6.64 -6.37 -14.37
N GLY A 10 -6.45 -5.31 -13.58
CA GLY A 10 -5.97 -4.02 -14.05
C GLY A 10 -4.54 -4.11 -14.61
N GLN A 11 -3.63 -4.73 -13.86
CA GLN A 11 -2.25 -4.94 -14.26
C GLN A 11 -2.14 -5.75 -15.56
N GLY A 12 -3.02 -6.73 -15.77
CA GLY A 12 -3.09 -7.47 -17.03
C GLY A 12 -3.40 -6.56 -18.23
N LYS A 13 -4.28 -5.57 -18.06
CA LYS A 13 -4.58 -4.58 -19.10
C LYS A 13 -3.41 -3.62 -19.34
N GLU A 14 -2.75 -3.19 -18.27
CA GLU A 14 -1.55 -2.34 -18.35
C GLU A 14 -0.41 -3.07 -19.08
N ARG A 15 -0.21 -4.35 -18.79
CA ARG A 15 0.77 -5.20 -19.48
C ARG A 15 0.49 -5.31 -20.98
N VAL A 16 -0.76 -5.54 -21.37
CA VAL A 16 -1.14 -5.57 -22.80
C VAL A 16 -0.91 -4.21 -23.45
N ARG A 17 -1.23 -3.12 -22.75
CA ARG A 17 -1.06 -1.74 -23.27
C ARG A 17 0.40 -1.33 -23.41
N ALA A 18 1.26 -1.72 -22.47
CA ALA A 18 2.68 -1.39 -22.46
C ALA A 18 3.48 -2.18 -23.52
N GLY A 19 2.97 -3.35 -23.95
CA GLY A 19 3.60 -4.15 -25.00
C GLY A 19 5.05 -4.49 -24.67
N GLU A 20 5.96 -4.18 -25.59
CA GLU A 20 7.40 -4.45 -25.46
C GLU A 20 8.10 -3.64 -24.36
N VAL A 21 7.50 -2.53 -23.91
CA VAL A 21 8.05 -1.67 -22.86
C VAL A 21 7.79 -2.26 -21.46
N TRP A 22 6.92 -3.26 -21.36
CA TRP A 22 6.60 -3.91 -20.10
C TRP A 22 7.80 -4.63 -19.49
N GLN A 23 8.13 -4.30 -18.25
CA GLN A 23 9.19 -4.97 -17.50
C GLN A 23 8.58 -6.03 -16.57
N ASP A 24 8.71 -7.31 -16.94
CA ASP A 24 8.23 -8.41 -16.10
C ASP A 24 9.19 -8.68 -14.93
N ARG A 25 8.90 -8.06 -13.79
CA ARG A 25 9.70 -8.18 -12.55
C ARG A 25 9.00 -9.01 -11.47
N GLY A 26 7.88 -9.65 -11.77
CA GLY A 26 7.10 -10.43 -10.78
C GLY A 26 6.52 -9.61 -9.62
N LEU A 27 6.44 -8.29 -9.76
CA LEU A 27 5.95 -7.38 -8.72
C LEU A 27 4.42 -7.35 -8.67
N VAL A 28 3.86 -7.39 -7.46
CA VAL A 28 2.39 -7.31 -7.25
C VAL A 28 1.87 -5.89 -7.49
N PHE A 29 2.62 -4.86 -7.08
CA PHE A 29 2.30 -3.45 -7.32
C PHE A 29 3.37 -2.82 -8.19
N THR A 30 2.98 -2.36 -9.37
CA THR A 30 3.89 -1.79 -10.38
C THR A 30 3.36 -0.47 -10.90
N THR A 31 4.23 0.28 -11.58
CA THR A 31 3.79 1.30 -12.52
C THR A 31 3.10 0.67 -13.74
N GLU A 32 2.54 1.50 -14.62
CA GLU A 32 1.90 1.07 -15.87
C GLU A 32 2.84 0.32 -16.84
N ILE A 33 4.16 0.37 -16.61
CA ILE A 33 5.20 -0.30 -17.41
C ILE A 33 5.90 -1.45 -16.66
N GLY A 34 5.40 -1.85 -15.48
CA GLY A 34 5.97 -2.97 -14.72
C GLY A 34 7.16 -2.61 -13.82
N THR A 35 7.49 -1.32 -13.66
CA THR A 35 8.59 -0.88 -12.79
C THR A 35 8.14 -0.67 -11.34
N HIS A 36 9.10 -0.47 -10.43
CA HIS A 36 8.84 -0.17 -9.03
C HIS A 36 8.06 1.13 -8.86
N LEU A 37 7.16 1.14 -7.89
CA LEU A 37 6.51 2.37 -7.45
C LEU A 37 7.50 3.23 -6.66
N ASP A 38 7.62 4.49 -7.05
CA ASP A 38 8.37 5.48 -6.28
C ASP A 38 7.60 5.84 -4.99
N PRO A 39 8.20 5.71 -3.79
CA PRO A 39 7.51 6.00 -2.53
C PRO A 39 7.00 7.44 -2.41
N SER A 40 7.71 8.40 -3.00
CA SER A 40 7.30 9.81 -3.02
C SER A 40 6.10 10.02 -3.95
N ASN A 41 6.04 9.34 -5.09
CA ASN A 41 4.85 9.36 -5.95
C ASN A 41 3.64 8.74 -5.25
N VAL A 42 3.81 7.62 -4.54
CA VAL A 42 2.72 7.00 -3.77
C VAL A 42 2.19 7.97 -2.72
N ARG A 43 3.07 8.68 -2.00
CA ARG A 43 2.63 9.70 -1.02
C ARG A 43 1.94 10.89 -1.69
N ASN A 44 2.60 11.51 -2.66
CA ASN A 44 2.21 12.81 -3.19
C ASN A 44 1.03 12.72 -4.18
N ARG A 45 0.97 11.66 -4.99
CA ARG A 45 -0.04 11.50 -6.05
C ARG A 45 -1.22 10.63 -5.64
N SER A 46 -1.05 9.77 -4.64
CA SER A 46 -2.12 8.87 -4.21
C SER A 46 -2.58 9.19 -2.78
N LEU A 47 -1.69 9.15 -1.78
CA LEU A 47 -2.10 9.30 -0.38
C LEU A 47 -2.64 10.70 -0.06
N TYR A 48 -1.90 11.76 -0.37
CA TYR A 48 -2.33 13.12 0.01
C TYR A 48 -3.63 13.56 -0.68
N PRO A 49 -3.84 13.31 -1.98
CA PRO A 49 -5.13 13.61 -2.61
C PRO A 49 -6.30 12.80 -2.03
N LEU A 50 -6.04 11.57 -1.57
CA LEU A 50 -7.07 10.76 -0.89
C LEU A 50 -7.40 11.32 0.51
N LEU A 51 -6.40 11.77 1.27
CA LEU A 51 -6.62 12.42 2.57
C LEU A 51 -7.40 13.72 2.42
N GLU A 52 -7.05 14.54 1.43
CA GLU A 52 -7.78 15.78 1.14
C GLU A 52 -9.24 15.51 0.76
N LYS A 53 -9.50 14.52 -0.10
CA LYS A 53 -10.87 14.09 -0.44
C LYS A 53 -11.65 13.53 0.77
N ALA A 54 -10.96 12.92 1.72
CA ALA A 54 -11.55 12.40 2.95
C ALA A 54 -11.70 13.47 4.05
N GLY A 55 -11.24 14.72 3.82
CA GLY A 55 -11.24 15.78 4.83
C GLY A 55 -10.28 15.51 5.99
N LEU A 56 -9.26 14.67 5.79
CA LEU A 56 -8.30 14.28 6.81
C LEU A 56 -7.03 15.13 6.74
N PRO A 57 -6.37 15.37 7.90
CA PRO A 57 -5.07 16.03 7.90
C PRO A 57 -4.02 15.18 7.17
N ARG A 58 -2.97 15.84 6.69
CA ARG A 58 -1.84 15.14 6.06
C ARG A 58 -1.11 14.30 7.11
N ILE A 59 -1.16 12.99 6.94
CA ILE A 59 -0.43 12.01 7.75
C ILE A 59 0.66 11.34 6.92
N ARG A 60 1.67 10.78 7.58
CA ARG A 60 2.75 10.06 6.91
C ARG A 60 2.29 8.66 6.53
N PHE A 61 2.95 8.06 5.56
CA PHE A 61 2.56 6.73 5.08
C PHE A 61 2.65 5.64 6.17
N HIS A 62 3.65 5.71 7.07
CA HIS A 62 3.77 4.77 8.18
C HIS A 62 2.73 4.98 9.28
N ASP A 63 2.12 6.16 9.38
CA ASP A 63 1.06 6.42 10.35
C ASP A 63 -0.15 5.53 10.06
N LEU A 64 -0.38 5.12 8.80
CA LEU A 64 -1.40 4.12 8.44
C LEU A 64 -1.17 2.77 9.15
N ARG A 65 0.09 2.37 9.31
CA ARG A 65 0.45 1.14 10.03
C ARG A 65 0.18 1.29 11.53
N HIS A 66 0.45 2.46 12.09
CA HIS A 66 0.12 2.77 13.48
C HIS A 66 -1.39 2.81 13.70
N THR A 67 -2.17 3.45 12.82
CA THR A 67 -3.64 3.46 12.88
C THR A 67 -4.20 2.05 12.87
N ARG A 68 -3.68 1.17 12.00
CA ARG A 68 -4.09 -0.25 12.01
C ARG A 68 -3.81 -0.91 13.36
N ALA A 69 -2.64 -0.69 13.96
CA ALA A 69 -2.30 -1.24 15.26
C ALA A 69 -3.27 -0.74 16.35
N THR A 70 -3.55 0.56 16.39
CA THR A 70 -4.51 1.16 17.33
C THR A 70 -5.93 0.61 17.14
N LEU A 71 -6.39 0.48 15.89
CA LEU A 71 -7.71 -0.08 15.58
C LEU A 71 -7.83 -1.55 16.01
N LEU A 72 -6.78 -2.35 15.81
CA LEU A 72 -6.77 -3.75 16.27
C LEU A 72 -6.80 -3.85 17.80
N LEU A 73 -6.05 -2.99 18.51
CA LEU A 73 -6.11 -2.92 19.97
C LEU A 73 -7.51 -2.50 20.47
N ALA A 74 -8.14 -1.52 19.82
CA ALA A 74 -9.49 -1.08 20.15
C ALA A 74 -10.55 -2.16 19.93
N GLN A 75 -10.32 -3.10 19.02
CA GLN A 75 -11.17 -4.28 18.77
C GLN A 75 -10.90 -5.44 19.76
N GLY A 76 -10.09 -5.23 20.79
CA GLY A 76 -9.80 -6.24 21.82
C GLY A 76 -8.80 -7.32 21.38
N VAL A 77 -8.08 -7.11 20.27
CA VAL A 77 -7.03 -8.05 19.83
C VAL A 77 -5.85 -7.96 20.79
N HIS A 78 -5.45 -9.11 21.33
CA HIS A 78 -4.38 -9.20 22.32
C HIS A 78 -3.06 -8.58 21.79
N PRO A 79 -2.36 -7.72 22.56
CA PRO A 79 -1.21 -6.93 22.10
C PRO A 79 -0.09 -7.72 21.41
N LYS A 80 0.12 -8.99 21.81
CA LYS A 80 1.10 -9.90 21.19
C LYS A 80 0.88 -10.12 19.68
N PHE A 81 -0.36 -10.09 19.20
CA PHE A 81 -0.67 -10.24 17.76
C PHE A 81 -0.45 -8.95 16.97
N VAL A 82 -0.65 -7.80 17.61
CA VAL A 82 -0.44 -6.49 16.98
C VAL A 82 1.05 -6.27 16.75
N GLN A 83 1.90 -6.66 17.70
CA GLN A 83 3.36 -6.50 17.59
C GLN A 83 3.97 -7.37 16.47
N ALA A 84 3.50 -8.62 16.31
CA ALA A 84 3.94 -9.52 15.23
C ALA A 84 3.60 -9.01 13.82
N ASN A 85 2.45 -8.34 13.64
CA ASN A 85 2.05 -7.75 12.35
C ASN A 85 2.64 -6.36 12.09
N SER A 86 3.19 -5.70 13.11
CA SER A 86 3.71 -4.33 13.03
C SER A 86 5.16 -4.25 12.54
N GLY A 87 5.84 -5.39 12.36
CA GLY A 87 7.17 -5.47 11.73
C GLY A 87 8.18 -4.46 12.29
N THR A 88 8.03 -4.12 13.56
CA THR A 88 9.01 -3.32 14.29
C THR A 88 10.10 -4.27 14.74
N THR A 89 11.24 -4.25 14.05
CA THR A 89 12.52 -4.69 14.61
C THR A 89 12.91 -3.65 15.65
N ARG A 90 12.51 -3.87 16.91
CA ARG A 90 13.19 -3.23 18.05
C ARG A 90 14.20 -4.26 18.54
N SER A 91 15.40 -4.20 17.98
CA SER A 91 16.59 -4.74 18.61
C SER A 91 16.89 -3.93 19.87
N GLU A 92 17.41 -4.63 20.86
CA GLU A 92 17.74 -4.23 22.23
C GLU A 92 18.59 -2.96 22.33
#